data_AF-A0A2E6C226-F1
#
_entry.id   AF-A0A2E6C226-F1
#
_cell.length_a   1.000
_cell.length_b   1.000
_cell.length_c   1.000
_cell.angle_alpha   90.00
_cell.angle_beta   90.00
_cell.angle_gamma   90.00
#
_symmetry.space_group_name_H-M   'P 1'
#
loop_
_entity.id
_entity.type
_entity.pdbx_description
1 polymer ?
#
loop_
_entity_poly.entity_id
_entity_poly.type
_entity_poly.pdbx_seq_one_letter_code
_entity_poly.pdbx_strand_id
1 'polypeptide(L)'
;DLDLHLVCPSGERIHGGNKKSHCGGELDVDANVRPETKRPVENVVWASRKAPAGNYKVYVHFYNKHKHRITKDRTKYKVVVNVDGEISHYEGAISYGDPIELVCEFTLEDLETRAAKASLAQQRQDAIDRDTVEFIDEINQRLIREGAQPYRLQNNNSSDNEGVSSIDYQIFVEVMNDTQESLAEFGYKLSTNDGCKFTIQKEIKPF
;
A
#
# COMPACT_ATOMS: atom_id res chain seq x y z
N ASP A 1 -2.16 13.11 -22.09
CA ASP A 1 -2.77 11.80 -21.86
C ASP A 1 -1.67 10.83 -21.58
N LEU A 2 -1.66 10.32 -20.36
CA LEU A 2 -0.77 9.23 -19.98
C LEU A 2 -1.67 8.04 -19.73
N ASP A 3 -1.46 6.99 -20.50
CA ASP A 3 -2.25 5.78 -20.44
C ASP A 3 -1.49 4.71 -19.65
N LEU A 4 -2.24 3.97 -18.83
CA LEU A 4 -1.80 2.76 -18.17
C LEU A 4 -2.04 1.57 -19.10
N HIS A 5 -0.98 0.82 -19.37
CA HIS A 5 -1.07 -0.44 -20.08
C HIS A 5 -0.59 -1.57 -19.17
N LEU A 6 -1.34 -2.66 -19.10
CA LEU A 6 -0.98 -3.82 -18.29
C LEU A 6 -1.13 -5.09 -19.11
N VAL A 7 -0.07 -5.89 -19.24
CA VAL A 7 -0.12 -7.21 -19.85
C VAL A 7 -0.29 -8.25 -18.74
N CYS A 8 -1.43 -8.95 -18.72
CA CYS A 8 -1.70 -9.98 -17.72
C CYS A 8 -1.19 -11.37 -18.18
N PRO A 9 -1.18 -12.38 -17.30
CA PRO A 9 -0.65 -13.71 -17.62
C PRO A 9 -1.30 -14.41 -18.82
N SER A 10 -2.53 -14.04 -19.20
CA SER A 10 -3.15 -14.55 -20.44
C SER A 10 -2.46 -14.06 -21.71
N GLY A 11 -1.56 -13.08 -21.60
CA GLY A 11 -0.91 -12.40 -22.72
C GLY A 11 -1.71 -11.20 -23.25
N GLU A 12 -2.93 -10.99 -22.78
CA GLU A 12 -3.76 -9.85 -23.15
C GLU A 12 -3.23 -8.55 -22.54
N ARG A 13 -3.27 -7.48 -23.33
CA ARG A 13 -2.95 -6.12 -22.87
C ARG A 13 -4.23 -5.36 -22.54
N ILE A 14 -4.36 -4.93 -21.30
CA ILE A 14 -5.41 -4.04 -20.81
C ILE A 14 -4.97 -2.59 -21.01
N HIS A 15 -5.81 -1.76 -21.62
CA HIS A 15 -5.60 -0.32 -21.81
C HIS A 15 -6.92 0.35 -22.27
N GLY A 16 -6.94 1.66 -22.53
CA GLY A 16 -8.16 2.38 -22.91
C GLY A 16 -8.96 1.80 -24.10
N GLY A 17 -8.27 1.15 -25.05
CA GLY A 17 -8.88 0.47 -26.21
C GLY A 17 -9.28 -0.99 -25.97
N ASN A 18 -8.78 -1.61 -24.90
CA ASN A 18 -9.12 -2.97 -24.48
C ASN A 18 -9.25 -3.01 -22.95
N LYS A 19 -10.39 -2.56 -22.43
CA LYS A 19 -10.55 -2.29 -21.00
C LYS A 19 -10.73 -3.55 -20.14
N LYS A 20 -11.09 -4.69 -20.71
CA LYS A 20 -11.32 -5.94 -19.98
C LYS A 20 -10.52 -7.07 -20.61
N SER A 21 -9.84 -7.86 -19.79
CA SER A 21 -9.19 -9.09 -20.24
C SER A 21 -10.07 -10.31 -19.95
N HIS A 22 -9.86 -11.39 -20.71
CA HIS A 22 -10.43 -12.69 -20.40
C HIS A 22 -9.98 -13.22 -19.03
N CYS A 23 -8.78 -12.81 -18.61
CA CYS A 23 -8.19 -13.12 -17.29
C CYS A 23 -8.84 -12.33 -16.12
N GLY A 24 -9.92 -11.57 -16.39
CA GLY A 24 -10.75 -10.91 -15.37
C GLY A 24 -10.23 -9.55 -14.88
N GLY A 25 -9.22 -8.98 -15.53
CA GLY A 25 -8.71 -7.65 -15.23
C GLY A 25 -9.54 -6.58 -15.93
N GLU A 26 -9.73 -5.45 -15.27
CA GLU A 26 -10.54 -4.33 -15.77
C GLU A 26 -9.86 -2.98 -15.55
N LEU A 27 -9.76 -2.16 -16.59
CA LEU A 27 -9.46 -0.73 -16.48
C LEU A 27 -10.72 0.00 -16.01
N ASP A 28 -10.85 0.20 -14.71
CA ASP A 28 -12.05 0.73 -14.05
C ASP A 28 -12.07 2.27 -14.02
N VAL A 29 -10.90 2.89 -13.88
CA VAL A 29 -10.70 4.33 -13.97
C VAL A 29 -9.79 4.64 -15.14
N ASP A 30 -10.27 5.52 -16.01
CA ASP A 30 -9.61 6.02 -17.21
C ASP A 30 -9.89 7.53 -17.29
N ALA A 31 -8.85 8.35 -17.08
CA ALA A 31 -8.99 9.79 -16.97
C ALA A 31 -8.19 10.48 -18.07
N ASN A 32 -8.70 11.66 -18.48
CA ASN A 32 -8.08 12.54 -19.45
C ASN A 32 -8.23 12.20 -20.96
N VAL A 33 -9.09 11.24 -21.32
CA VAL A 33 -9.62 11.08 -22.69
C VAL A 33 -10.03 12.44 -23.29
N ARG A 34 -10.63 13.28 -22.45
CA ARG A 34 -10.72 14.75 -22.64
C ARG A 34 -9.91 15.43 -21.54
N PRO A 35 -9.23 16.56 -21.78
CA PRO A 35 -8.35 17.22 -20.80
C PRO A 35 -9.13 17.92 -19.67
N GLU A 36 -9.84 17.14 -18.84
CA GLU A 36 -10.78 17.61 -17.83
C GLU A 36 -10.09 17.80 -16.47
N THR A 37 -9.01 17.06 -16.17
CA THR A 37 -8.32 17.15 -14.89
C THR A 37 -6.80 17.31 -15.02
N LYS A 38 -6.20 18.06 -14.10
CA LYS A 38 -4.75 18.18 -13.95
C LYS A 38 -4.14 17.07 -13.09
N ARG A 39 -4.97 16.22 -12.48
CA ARG A 39 -4.55 15.08 -11.64
C ARG A 39 -5.16 13.76 -12.17
N PRO A 40 -4.96 13.41 -13.46
CA PRO A 40 -5.54 12.19 -14.03
C PRO A 40 -5.07 10.95 -13.28
N VAL A 41 -5.96 9.99 -13.09
CA VAL A 41 -5.72 8.67 -12.50
C VAL A 41 -6.18 7.64 -13.51
N GLU A 42 -5.40 6.58 -13.69
CA GLU A 42 -5.84 5.36 -14.36
C GLU A 42 -5.58 4.17 -13.45
N ASN A 43 -6.45 3.17 -13.48
CA ASN A 43 -6.40 2.04 -12.57
C ASN A 43 -6.87 0.76 -13.27
N VAL A 44 -6.13 -0.33 -13.07
CA VAL A 44 -6.51 -1.67 -13.54
C VAL A 44 -6.67 -2.56 -12.31
N VAL A 45 -7.82 -3.22 -12.20
CA VAL A 45 -8.20 -4.01 -11.03
C VAL A 45 -8.61 -5.42 -11.40
N TRP A 46 -8.39 -6.33 -10.45
CA TRP A 46 -9.06 -7.63 -10.39
C TRP A 46 -9.97 -7.63 -9.17
N ALA A 47 -11.09 -8.37 -9.26
CA ALA A 47 -11.88 -8.66 -8.08
C ALA A 47 -11.02 -9.34 -7.00
N SER A 48 -11.35 -9.10 -5.73
CA SER A 48 -10.57 -9.57 -4.58
C SER A 48 -10.21 -11.05 -4.70
N ARG A 49 -8.91 -11.34 -4.62
CA ARG A 49 -8.33 -12.69 -4.74
C ARG A 49 -8.72 -13.43 -6.04
N LYS A 50 -8.92 -12.72 -7.16
CA LYS A 50 -9.18 -13.33 -8.48
C LYS A 50 -8.10 -13.08 -9.53
N ALA A 51 -7.06 -12.32 -9.21
CA ALA A 51 -5.92 -12.15 -10.11
C ALA A 51 -5.24 -13.51 -10.36
N PRO A 52 -5.08 -13.95 -11.63
CA PRO A 52 -4.43 -15.21 -11.95
C PRO A 52 -2.94 -15.20 -11.63
N ALA A 53 -2.40 -16.37 -11.31
CA ALA A 53 -0.96 -16.54 -11.18
C ALA A 53 -0.24 -16.28 -12.49
N GLY A 54 1.02 -15.86 -12.40
CA GLY A 54 1.91 -15.69 -13.54
C GLY A 54 2.47 -14.29 -13.66
N ASN A 55 3.00 -13.99 -14.84
CA ASN A 55 3.78 -12.78 -15.07
C ASN A 55 2.92 -11.60 -15.52
N TYR A 56 3.16 -10.45 -14.90
CA TYR A 56 2.51 -9.18 -15.16
C TYR A 56 3.55 -8.16 -15.57
N LYS A 57 3.21 -7.37 -16.60
CA LYS A 57 4.06 -6.26 -17.06
C LYS A 57 3.25 -4.97 -17.09
N VAL A 58 3.76 -3.96 -16.41
CA VAL A 58 3.11 -2.65 -16.29
C VAL A 58 3.88 -1.63 -17.10
N TYR A 59 3.16 -0.90 -17.94
CA TYR A 59 3.71 0.10 -18.83
C TYR A 59 2.99 1.43 -18.69
N VAL A 60 3.71 2.50 -19.00
CA VAL A 60 3.16 3.85 -19.14
C VAL A 60 3.38 4.33 -20.56
N HIS A 61 2.34 4.89 -21.17
CA HIS A 61 2.38 5.39 -22.53
C HIS A 61 1.94 6.84 -22.59
N PHE A 62 2.70 7.71 -23.24
CA PHE A 62 2.26 9.08 -23.51
C PHE A 62 1.40 9.12 -24.78
N TYR A 63 0.16 8.65 -24.67
CA TYR A 63 -0.76 8.44 -25.80
C TYR A 63 -1.02 9.71 -26.62
N ASN A 64 -1.35 10.82 -25.95
CA ASN A 64 -1.68 12.05 -26.65
C ASN A 64 -1.23 13.30 -25.89
N LYS A 65 -0.71 14.30 -26.61
CA LYS A 65 -0.44 15.63 -26.09
C LYS A 65 -1.56 16.58 -26.48
N HIS A 66 -2.48 16.82 -25.54
CA HIS A 66 -3.55 17.82 -25.71
C HIS A 66 -2.96 19.21 -25.99
N LYS A 67 -3.52 19.96 -26.95
CA LYS A 67 -2.98 21.27 -27.37
C LYS A 67 -3.46 22.38 -26.44
N HIS A 68 -2.74 22.64 -25.36
CA HIS A 68 -2.95 23.82 -24.50
C HIS A 68 -1.65 24.59 -24.25
N ARG A 69 -1.76 25.89 -23.96
CA ARG A 69 -0.60 26.79 -23.75
C ARG A 69 0.41 26.32 -22.69
N ILE A 70 -0.01 25.45 -21.76
CA ILE A 70 0.78 25.00 -20.60
C ILE A 70 1.13 23.49 -20.68
N THR A 71 0.75 22.80 -21.76
CA THR A 71 1.10 21.37 -21.88
C THR A 71 2.60 21.18 -22.06
N LYS A 72 3.17 20.37 -21.18
CA LYS A 72 4.60 20.02 -21.20
C LYS A 72 4.83 18.84 -22.15
N ASP A 73 6.01 18.81 -22.75
CA ASP A 73 6.45 17.67 -23.56
C ASP A 73 6.83 16.48 -22.70
N ARG A 74 7.34 16.73 -21.49
CA ARG A 74 7.71 15.70 -20.52
C ARG A 74 6.78 15.73 -19.31
N THR A 75 6.27 14.57 -18.94
CA THR A 75 5.32 14.40 -17.84
C THR A 75 5.86 13.38 -16.86
N LYS A 76 5.97 13.78 -15.59
CA LYS A 76 6.31 12.86 -14.50
C LYS A 76 5.10 12.01 -14.14
N TYR A 77 5.33 10.75 -13.76
CA TYR A 77 4.29 9.84 -13.32
C TYR A 77 4.72 9.08 -12.06
N LYS A 78 3.73 8.51 -11.39
CA LYS A 78 3.88 7.54 -10.31
C LYS A 78 2.94 6.38 -10.56
N VAL A 79 3.48 5.16 -10.56
CA VAL A 79 2.74 3.91 -10.63
C VAL A 79 2.78 3.27 -9.25
N VAL A 80 1.63 2.79 -8.80
CA VAL A 80 1.48 2.05 -7.55
C VAL A 80 0.95 0.67 -7.91
N VAL A 81 1.67 -0.36 -7.50
CA VAL A 81 1.23 -1.75 -7.65
C VAL A 81 0.92 -2.28 -6.26
N ASN A 82 -0.30 -2.78 -6.07
CA ASN A 82 -0.73 -3.42 -4.84
C ASN A 82 -0.98 -4.90 -5.12
N VAL A 83 -0.18 -5.77 -4.50
CA VAL A 83 -0.33 -7.21 -4.57
C VAL A 83 -0.64 -7.74 -3.18
N ASP A 84 -1.89 -8.13 -2.94
CA ASP A 84 -2.35 -8.69 -1.66
C ASP A 84 -1.95 -7.86 -0.42
N GLY A 85 -1.87 -6.52 -0.55
CA GLY A 85 -1.47 -5.61 0.52
C GLY A 85 0.00 -5.18 0.48
N GLU A 86 0.84 -5.86 -0.29
CA GLU A 86 2.22 -5.42 -0.56
C GLU A 86 2.20 -4.31 -1.62
N ILE A 87 2.54 -3.10 -1.20
CA ILE A 87 2.51 -1.91 -2.05
C ILE A 87 3.91 -1.59 -2.56
N SER A 88 4.07 -1.54 -3.88
CA SER A 88 5.29 -1.08 -4.55
C SER A 88 5.05 0.26 -5.25
N HIS A 89 6.04 1.15 -5.17
CA HIS A 89 6.00 2.48 -5.79
C HIS A 89 7.08 2.62 -6.86
N TYR A 90 6.67 3.10 -8.02
CA TYR A 90 7.58 3.42 -9.13
C TYR A 90 7.31 4.84 -9.58
N GLU A 91 8.38 5.61 -9.78
CA GLU A 91 8.31 6.98 -10.25
C GLU A 91 9.18 7.13 -11.49
N GLY A 92 8.70 7.92 -12.44
CA GLY A 92 9.38 8.10 -13.72
C GLY A 92 8.90 9.34 -14.44
N ALA A 93 9.38 9.53 -15.67
CA ALA A 93 8.92 10.62 -16.51
C ALA A 93 9.13 10.30 -17.98
N ILE A 94 8.06 10.41 -18.76
CA ILE A 94 8.03 10.10 -20.18
C ILE A 94 7.74 11.37 -20.99
N SER A 95 8.30 11.46 -22.19
CA SER A 95 8.06 12.55 -23.13
C SER A 95 7.12 12.13 -24.25
N TYR A 96 6.39 13.08 -24.83
CA TYR A 96 5.51 12.79 -25.95
C TYR A 96 6.33 12.36 -27.17
N GLY A 97 6.00 11.19 -27.73
CA GLY A 97 6.74 10.55 -28.81
C GLY A 97 7.79 9.54 -28.36
N ASP A 98 8.07 9.44 -27.05
CA ASP A 98 8.88 8.35 -26.52
C ASP A 98 8.15 7.01 -26.72
N PRO A 99 8.89 5.90 -26.92
CA PRO A 99 8.27 4.58 -26.94
C PRO A 99 7.60 4.28 -25.59
N ILE A 100 6.58 3.41 -25.61
CA ILE A 100 5.92 2.93 -24.39
C ILE A 100 6.96 2.36 -23.41
N GLU A 101 6.92 2.83 -22.16
CA GLU A 101 7.94 2.53 -21.16
C GLU A 101 7.49 1.37 -20.26
N LEU A 102 8.31 0.33 -20.13
CA LEU A 102 8.12 -0.72 -19.11
C LEU A 102 8.51 -0.14 -17.75
N VAL A 103 7.55 -0.05 -16.84
CA VAL A 103 7.78 0.48 -15.50
C VAL A 103 8.23 -0.62 -14.55
N CYS A 104 7.53 -1.76 -14.56
CA CYS A 104 7.90 -2.91 -13.76
C CYS A 104 7.33 -4.21 -14.35
N GLU A 105 7.95 -5.31 -13.93
CA GLU A 105 7.54 -6.68 -14.22
C GLU A 105 7.56 -7.46 -12.91
N PHE A 106 6.49 -8.20 -12.63
CA PHE A 106 6.37 -8.99 -11.41
C PHE A 106 5.59 -10.28 -11.67
N THR A 107 5.86 -11.30 -10.86
CA THR A 107 5.16 -12.58 -10.94
C THR A 107 4.26 -12.76 -9.73
N LEU A 108 2.99 -13.08 -9.98
CA LEU A 108 2.03 -13.41 -8.95
C LEU A 108 2.02 -14.92 -8.72
N GLU A 109 2.13 -15.33 -7.47
CA GLU A 109 1.99 -16.72 -7.06
C GLU A 109 0.54 -17.22 -7.22
N ASP A 110 0.36 -18.55 -7.16
CA ASP A 110 -0.96 -19.15 -7.19
C ASP A 110 -1.80 -18.77 -5.96
N LEU A 111 -3.12 -18.92 -6.11
CA LEU A 111 -4.08 -18.50 -5.09
C LEU A 111 -3.92 -19.26 -3.77
N GLU A 112 -3.52 -20.53 -3.81
CA GLU A 112 -3.35 -21.36 -2.62
C GLU A 112 -2.12 -20.90 -1.83
N THR A 113 -0.99 -20.69 -2.51
CA THR A 113 0.23 -20.15 -1.89
C THR A 113 -0.01 -18.78 -1.28
N ARG A 114 -0.70 -17.88 -1.98
CA ARG A 114 -1.02 -16.54 -1.47
C ARG A 114 -1.99 -16.57 -0.31
N ALA A 115 -2.98 -17.46 -0.34
CA ALA A 115 -3.89 -17.68 0.78
C ALA A 115 -3.14 -18.20 2.02
N ALA A 116 -2.26 -19.19 1.86
CA ALA A 116 -1.45 -19.75 2.93
C ALA A 116 -0.53 -18.70 3.56
N LYS A 117 0.15 -17.87 2.75
CA LYS A 117 0.95 -16.75 3.24
C LYS A 117 0.13 -15.73 4.02
N ALA A 118 -1.05 -15.36 3.51
CA ALA A 118 -1.95 -14.44 4.20
C ALA A 118 -2.41 -15.01 5.56
N SER A 119 -2.76 -16.30 5.62
CA SER A 119 -3.12 -16.96 6.88
C SER A 119 -1.96 -17.02 7.86
N LEU A 120 -0.74 -17.31 7.39
CA LEU A 120 0.46 -17.32 8.23
C LEU A 120 0.78 -15.91 8.76
N ALA A 121 0.65 -14.88 7.93
CA ALA A 121 0.85 -13.49 8.32
C ALA A 121 -0.17 -13.09 9.40
N GLN A 122 -1.45 -13.45 9.23
CA GLN A 122 -2.48 -13.20 10.23
C GLN A 122 -2.17 -13.90 11.56
N GLN A 123 -1.80 -15.18 11.53
CA GLN A 123 -1.44 -15.93 12.75
C GLN A 123 -0.24 -15.31 13.49
N ARG A 124 0.75 -14.81 12.74
CA ARG A 124 1.89 -14.09 13.33
C ARG A 124 1.45 -12.78 13.97
N GLN A 125 0.58 -12.02 13.31
CA GLN A 125 0.04 -10.79 13.88
C GLN A 125 -0.77 -11.06 15.14
N ASP A 126 -1.67 -12.05 15.12
CA ASP A 126 -2.48 -12.43 16.28
C ASP A 126 -1.61 -12.90 17.46
N ALA A 127 -0.47 -13.53 17.19
CA ALA A 127 0.50 -13.90 18.22
C ALA A 127 1.20 -12.67 18.81
N ILE A 128 1.66 -11.74 17.96
CA ILE A 128 2.26 -10.48 18.41
C ILE A 128 1.27 -9.66 19.25
N ASP A 129 0.02 -9.55 18.79
CA ASP A 129 -1.02 -8.80 19.48
C ASP A 129 -1.29 -9.40 20.86
N ARG A 130 -1.36 -10.74 20.95
CA ARG A 130 -1.52 -11.45 22.22
C ARG A 130 -0.34 -11.23 23.16
N ASP A 131 0.90 -11.42 22.68
CA ASP A 131 2.11 -11.25 23.46
C ASP A 131 2.22 -9.78 23.96
N THR A 132 1.78 -8.83 23.14
CA THR A 132 1.72 -7.40 23.52
C THR A 132 0.70 -7.14 24.62
N VAL A 133 -0.48 -7.76 24.57
CA VAL A 133 -1.49 -7.66 25.65
C VAL A 133 -0.95 -8.26 26.93
N GLU A 134 -0.36 -9.46 26.88
CA GLU A 134 0.22 -10.13 28.05
C GLU A 134 1.32 -9.27 28.68
N PHE A 135 2.20 -8.68 27.87
CA PHE A 135 3.26 -7.78 28.34
C PHE A 135 2.71 -6.50 29.02
N ILE A 136 1.69 -5.87 28.44
CA ILE A 136 1.05 -4.68 29.03
C ILE A 136 0.37 -5.03 30.37
N ASP A 137 -0.27 -6.19 30.46
CA ASP A 137 -0.88 -6.66 31.71
C ASP A 137 0.18 -6.90 32.80
N GLU A 138 1.33 -7.47 32.47
CA GLU A 138 2.45 -7.63 33.41
C GLU A 138 2.98 -6.28 33.93
N ILE A 139 3.17 -5.30 33.04
CA ILE A 139 3.56 -3.94 33.41
C ILE A 139 2.52 -3.30 34.33
N ASN A 140 1.24 -3.40 33.98
CA ASN A 140 0.16 -2.85 34.79
C ASN A 140 0.11 -3.44 36.19
N GLN A 141 0.31 -4.76 36.32
CA GLN A 141 0.40 -5.42 37.63
C GLN A 141 1.61 -4.93 38.46
N ARG A 142 2.73 -4.59 37.83
CA ARG A 142 3.88 -4.00 38.51
C ARG A 142 3.59 -2.57 38.97
N LEU A 143 3.03 -1.71 38.11
CA LEU A 143 2.67 -0.34 38.46
C LEU A 143 1.71 -0.29 39.65
N ILE A 144 0.70 -1.15 39.66
CA ILE A 144 -0.26 -1.26 40.77
C ILE A 144 0.46 -1.60 42.08
N ARG A 145 1.46 -2.50 42.06
CA ARG A 145 2.26 -2.85 43.26
C ARG A 145 3.13 -1.71 43.74
N GLU A 146 3.63 -0.88 42.83
CA GLU A 146 4.46 0.30 43.12
C GLU A 146 3.62 1.54 43.48
N GLY A 147 2.28 1.44 43.48
CA GLY A 147 1.37 2.54 43.80
C GLY A 147 1.21 3.56 42.66
N ALA A 148 1.64 3.22 41.45
CA ALA A 148 1.51 4.03 40.24
C ALA A 148 0.18 3.74 39.51
N GLN A 149 -0.18 4.63 38.58
CA GLN A 149 -1.38 4.48 37.75
C GLN A 149 -1.12 3.49 36.61
N PRO A 150 -1.98 2.47 36.37
CA PRO A 150 -1.83 1.53 35.27
C PRO A 150 -2.21 2.17 33.92
N TYR A 151 -1.61 1.68 32.84
CA TYR A 151 -1.98 2.03 31.48
C TYR A 151 -3.37 1.45 31.14
N ARG A 152 -4.21 2.27 30.50
CA ARG A 152 -5.58 1.89 30.13
C ARG A 152 -5.66 1.62 28.62
N LEU A 153 -5.78 0.35 28.24
CA LEU A 153 -6.12 -0.02 26.86
C LEU A 153 -7.54 0.50 26.54
N GLN A 154 -7.66 1.50 25.67
CA GLN A 154 -8.96 1.91 25.13
C GLN A 154 -9.29 1.04 23.92
N ASN A 155 -10.32 0.21 24.03
CA ASN A 155 -10.92 -0.44 22.87
C ASN A 155 -11.77 0.59 22.12
N ASN A 156 -11.26 1.13 21.02
CA ASN A 156 -12.06 1.90 20.07
C ASN A 156 -12.93 0.96 19.22
N ASN A 157 -13.84 0.23 19.87
CA ASN A 157 -14.95 -0.45 19.21
C ASN A 157 -16.15 0.49 19.17
N SER A 158 -16.05 1.56 18.39
CA SER A 158 -17.22 2.27 17.86
C SER A 158 -17.39 1.88 16.41
N SER A 159 -18.50 1.20 16.11
CA SER A 159 -18.99 0.96 14.76
C SER A 159 -18.92 2.24 13.94
N ASP A 160 -18.08 2.25 12.90
CA ASP A 160 -18.09 3.11 11.70
C ASP A 160 -16.67 3.55 11.29
N ASN A 161 -15.82 2.60 10.90
CA ASN A 161 -14.96 2.63 9.71
C ASN A 161 -13.90 1.53 9.77
N GLU A 162 -13.70 0.86 8.64
CA GLU A 162 -12.63 -0.11 8.41
C GLU A 162 -11.25 0.53 8.62
N GLY A 163 -10.47 -0.02 9.57
CA GLY A 163 -9.06 0.33 9.75
C GLY A 163 -8.61 0.37 11.21
N VAL A 164 -7.76 -0.59 11.55
CA VAL A 164 -6.85 -0.62 12.73
C VAL A 164 -7.52 -0.99 14.06
N SER A 165 -7.55 -2.29 14.37
CA SER A 165 -7.52 -2.78 15.76
C SER A 165 -6.08 -3.08 16.18
N SER A 166 -5.18 -2.11 15.96
CA SER A 166 -3.94 -2.08 16.72
C SER A 166 -4.32 -1.53 18.08
N ILE A 167 -3.96 -2.25 19.14
CA ILE A 167 -3.71 -1.64 20.45
C ILE A 167 -3.04 -0.30 20.21
N ASP A 168 -3.61 0.75 20.79
CA ASP A 168 -3.29 2.14 20.52
C ASP A 168 -1.76 2.31 20.38
N TYR A 169 -1.28 2.51 19.15
CA TYR A 169 0.16 2.60 18.83
C TYR A 169 0.82 3.65 19.72
N GLN A 170 0.04 4.62 20.20
CA GLN A 170 0.46 5.64 21.14
C GLN A 170 0.81 5.07 22.53
N ILE A 171 0.02 4.13 23.06
CA ILE A 171 0.32 3.43 24.33
C ILE A 171 1.53 2.54 24.16
N PHE A 172 1.63 1.81 23.04
CA PHE A 172 2.82 0.99 22.74
C PHE A 172 4.07 1.87 22.62
N VAL A 173 3.99 3.04 21.95
CA VAL A 173 5.11 4.00 21.84
C VAL A 173 5.45 4.63 23.19
N GLU A 174 4.49 4.95 24.05
CA GLU A 174 4.75 5.47 25.41
C GLU A 174 5.40 4.40 26.31
N VAL A 175 4.90 3.17 26.29
CA VAL A 175 5.50 2.02 26.99
C VAL A 175 6.89 1.70 26.41
N MET A 176 7.08 1.77 25.09
CA MET A 176 8.37 1.54 24.43
C MET A 176 9.38 2.66 24.68
N ASN A 177 8.93 3.91 24.86
CA ASN A 177 9.79 5.04 25.23
C ASN A 177 10.20 4.96 26.71
N ASP A 178 9.27 4.63 27.62
CA ASP A 178 9.59 4.40 29.04
C ASP A 178 10.48 3.14 29.22
N THR A 179 10.25 2.10 28.42
CA THR A 179 11.13 0.90 28.39
C THR A 179 12.42 1.11 27.62
N GLN A 180 12.60 2.19 26.86
CA GLN A 180 13.87 2.50 26.22
C GLN A 180 14.95 2.89 27.24
N GLU A 181 14.57 3.58 28.33
CA GLU A 181 15.45 3.82 29.48
C GLU A 181 15.77 2.52 30.23
N SER A 182 14.76 1.67 30.45
CA SER A 182 14.93 0.39 31.15
C SER A 182 15.73 -0.66 30.34
N LEU A 183 15.53 -0.78 29.04
CA LEU A 183 16.21 -1.76 28.18
C LEU A 183 17.65 -1.35 27.86
N ALA A 184 17.96 -0.05 27.86
CA ALA A 184 19.33 0.45 27.80
C ALA A 184 20.12 0.11 29.08
N GLU A 185 19.46 0.10 30.25
CA GLU A 185 20.04 -0.33 31.53
C GLU A 185 20.36 -1.85 31.55
N PHE A 186 19.61 -2.66 30.79
CA PHE A 186 19.77 -4.11 30.69
C PHE A 186 20.47 -4.61 29.40
N GLY A 187 20.95 -3.71 28.54
CA GLY A 187 21.89 -4.03 27.45
C GLY A 187 21.29 -4.60 26.15
N TYR A 188 19.98 -4.48 25.91
CA TYR A 188 19.34 -4.98 24.68
C TYR A 188 19.10 -3.85 23.65
N LYS A 189 19.45 -4.08 22.38
CA LYS A 189 19.16 -3.18 21.24
C LYS A 189 17.97 -3.70 20.45
N LEU A 190 16.89 -2.92 20.39
CA LEU A 190 15.78 -3.14 19.45
C LEU A 190 15.86 -2.15 18.27
N SER A 191 15.72 -2.70 17.06
CA SER A 191 15.72 -1.96 15.80
C SER A 191 14.30 -1.50 15.49
N THR A 192 14.04 -0.19 15.63
CA THR A 192 12.75 0.42 15.32
C THR A 192 12.69 0.73 13.82
N ASN A 193 11.95 -0.06 13.08
CA ASN A 193 11.31 0.36 11.83
C ASN A 193 10.18 -0.63 11.61
N ASP A 194 8.94 -0.22 11.87
CA ASP A 194 7.80 -0.52 11.01
C ASP A 194 6.55 0.14 11.59
N GLY A 195 6.06 1.13 10.86
CA GLY A 195 4.83 1.85 11.11
C GLY A 195 4.44 2.51 9.80
N CYS A 196 3.54 1.90 9.03
CA CYS A 196 3.08 2.48 7.78
C CYS A 196 1.57 2.63 7.77
N LYS A 197 1.18 3.91 7.82
CA LYS A 197 -0.12 4.47 7.46
C LYS A 197 -0.08 4.72 5.95
N PHE A 198 -1.08 4.29 5.19
CA PHE A 198 -1.12 4.47 3.73
C PHE A 198 -2.20 5.48 3.31
N THR A 199 -1.78 6.56 2.65
CA THR A 199 -2.64 7.54 1.96
C THR A 199 -2.04 7.87 0.60
N ILE A 200 -2.86 7.93 -0.45
CA ILE A 200 -2.46 8.43 -1.78
C ILE A 200 -2.52 9.95 -1.78
N GLN A 201 -1.38 10.63 -1.96
CA GLN A 201 -1.34 12.04 -2.34
C GLN A 201 -0.52 12.26 -3.61
N LYS A 202 -1.16 12.83 -4.63
CA LYS A 202 -0.48 13.44 -5.78
C LYS A 202 -0.15 14.88 -5.41
N GLU A 203 1.05 15.15 -4.91
CA GLU A 203 1.55 16.52 -4.83
C GLU A 203 2.01 16.98 -6.22
N ILE A 204 1.25 17.90 -6.81
CA ILE A 204 1.84 18.88 -7.73
C ILE A 204 2.16 20.05 -6.82
N LYS A 205 3.45 20.33 -6.59
CA LYS A 205 3.85 21.60 -5.97
C LYS A 205 3.43 22.73 -6.91
N PRO A 206 2.47 23.61 -6.55
CA PRO A 206 2.61 24.99 -6.97
C PRO A 206 3.75 25.59 -6.13
N PHE A 207 4.44 26.59 -6.66
CA PHE A 207 5.12 27.53 -5.77
C PHE A 207 4.10 28.13 -4.80
#